data_AF-A0A3S0RAP8-F1
#
_entry.id   AF-A0A3S0RAP8-F1
#
_cell.length_a   1.000
_cell.length_b   1.000
_cell.length_c   1.000
_cell.angle_alpha   90.00
_cell.angle_beta   90.00
_cell.angle_gamma   90.00
#
_symmetry.space_group_name_H-M   'P 1'
#
loop_
_entity.id
_entity.type
_entity.pdbx_description
1 polymer ?
#
loop_
_entity_poly.entity_id
_entity_poly.type
_entity_poly.pdbx_seq_one_letter_code
_entity_poly.pdbx_strand_id
1 'polypeptide(L)'
;MLSNLIDRIKLPFRKEKEFFLALYDIIGFYPHNIEFYKTALMHKSMHSRNEKGRPVNNERLEFLGDAVLDSVVGHIVYNHFPGKREGFLTNTRSKIVQRETLNRLAEEMGINRLIQSSRTNTSHNNHMGGNAFEALVGAIYLDRGYDACMRFMDKRILAQLINIDKVAYKEVNFKSKLIEWSQKNKVRLEFKLVSSDKDKDGNPTFCYKAVLEGIDGDMGRGYSKKESQQQASRLTLSRLRKQPKFIDAVFASKSARTKMEEEPVGVPERETKNDFIISDMNNGMRKDAPNTYREDGIAKENARNNDRQWPEKQDKEDEFDLSDIYIKNKGESYEEIIAAAEASAFAEN
;
A
#
# COMPACT_ATOMS: atom_id res chain seq x y z
N MET A 1 27.93 -23.74 8.89
CA MET A 1 28.17 -24.83 7.92
C MET A 1 28.01 -26.23 8.52
N LEU A 2 28.31 -26.44 9.81
CA LEU A 2 28.18 -27.76 10.48
C LEU A 2 26.72 -28.26 10.62
N SER A 3 25.73 -27.38 10.76
CA SER A 3 24.31 -27.77 10.91
C SER A 3 23.79 -28.57 9.72
N ASN A 4 24.10 -28.16 8.48
CA ASN A 4 23.68 -28.87 7.27
C ASN A 4 24.26 -30.29 7.17
N LEU A 5 25.40 -30.57 7.81
CA LEU A 5 26.05 -31.89 7.74
C LEU A 5 25.27 -32.92 8.57
N ILE A 6 24.85 -32.56 9.78
CA ILE A 6 24.07 -33.44 10.67
C ILE A 6 22.72 -33.77 10.05
N ASP A 7 22.03 -32.78 9.48
CA ASP A 7 20.74 -33.01 8.84
C ASP A 7 20.86 -33.88 7.59
N ARG A 8 21.91 -33.69 6.79
CA ARG A 8 22.20 -34.52 5.62
C ARG A 8 22.48 -35.98 6.00
N ILE A 9 23.21 -36.20 7.10
CA ILE A 9 23.49 -37.56 7.61
C ILE A 9 22.20 -38.23 8.11
N LYS A 10 21.29 -37.47 8.74
CA LYS A 10 20.00 -37.99 9.23
C LYS A 10 18.98 -38.25 8.11
N LEU A 11 19.14 -37.64 6.93
CA LEU A 11 18.17 -37.70 5.84
C LEU A 11 17.74 -39.12 5.39
N PRO A 12 18.64 -40.12 5.24
CA PRO A 12 18.25 -41.47 4.84
C PRO A 12 17.31 -42.17 5.83
N PHE A 13 17.29 -41.71 7.08
CA PHE A 13 16.52 -42.30 8.17
C PHE A 13 15.20 -41.56 8.44
N ARG A 14 14.85 -40.54 7.66
CA ARG A 14 13.59 -39.78 7.81
C ARG A 14 12.48 -40.43 6.98
N LYS A 15 11.29 -40.57 7.57
CA LYS A 15 10.09 -41.15 6.91
C LYS A 15 9.66 -40.37 5.66
N GLU A 16 9.89 -39.06 5.62
CA GLU A 16 9.41 -38.15 4.57
C GLU A 16 10.56 -37.59 3.72
N LYS A 17 11.53 -38.46 3.36
CA LYS A 17 12.76 -38.06 2.66
C LYS A 17 12.53 -37.23 1.40
N GLU A 18 11.52 -37.57 0.59
CA GLU A 18 11.20 -36.85 -0.65
C GLU A 18 10.79 -35.40 -0.38
N PHE A 19 9.99 -35.17 0.65
CA PHE A 19 9.57 -33.82 1.04
C PHE A 19 10.75 -32.99 1.54
N PHE A 20 11.66 -33.60 2.31
CA PHE A 20 12.91 -32.95 2.72
C PHE A 20 13.80 -32.55 1.54
N LEU A 21 13.88 -33.40 0.51
CA LEU A 21 14.65 -33.11 -0.71
C LEU A 21 14.00 -31.97 -1.50
N ALA A 22 12.68 -32.01 -1.71
CA ALA A 22 11.96 -30.94 -2.41
C ALA A 22 12.12 -29.59 -1.69
N LEU A 23 12.03 -29.57 -0.35
CA LEU A 23 12.28 -28.36 0.42
C LEU A 23 13.72 -27.90 0.30
N TYR A 24 14.70 -28.81 0.35
CA TYR A 24 16.11 -28.47 0.14
C TYR A 24 16.35 -27.87 -1.25
N ASP A 25 15.67 -28.35 -2.29
CA ASP A 25 15.80 -27.76 -3.61
C ASP A 25 15.22 -26.34 -3.64
N ILE A 26 14.21 -26.04 -2.83
CA ILE A 26 13.61 -24.69 -2.73
C ILE A 26 14.44 -23.74 -1.85
N ILE A 27 14.88 -24.14 -0.66
CA ILE A 27 15.25 -23.18 0.41
C ILE A 27 16.74 -22.82 0.65
N GLY A 28 17.80 -23.34 0.05
CA GLY A 28 18.15 -24.74 0.01
C GLY A 28 19.05 -25.12 1.19
N PHE A 29 18.39 -25.76 2.13
CA PHE A 29 18.93 -26.31 3.35
C PHE A 29 17.87 -27.26 3.93
N TYR A 30 18.27 -28.10 4.88
CA TYR A 30 17.32 -29.01 5.51
C TYR A 30 16.59 -28.32 6.68
N PRO A 31 15.26 -28.48 6.77
CA PRO A 31 14.48 -28.13 7.96
C PRO A 31 14.97 -28.85 9.22
N HIS A 32 15.02 -28.15 10.36
CA HIS A 32 15.18 -28.80 11.66
C HIS A 32 13.82 -29.34 12.14
N ASN A 33 12.78 -28.52 12.09
CA ASN A 33 11.40 -28.90 12.38
C ASN A 33 10.55 -28.87 11.10
N ILE A 34 10.22 -30.05 10.58
CA ILE A 34 9.47 -30.22 9.33
C ILE A 34 8.01 -29.75 9.43
N GLU A 35 7.43 -29.73 10.63
CA GLU A 35 6.01 -29.42 10.81
C GLU A 35 5.70 -27.98 10.41
N PHE A 36 6.61 -27.03 10.65
CA PHE A 36 6.44 -25.65 10.18
C PHE A 36 6.27 -25.57 8.65
N TYR A 37 7.02 -26.38 7.91
CA TYR A 37 7.00 -26.38 6.44
C TYR A 37 5.78 -27.11 5.89
N LYS A 38 5.30 -28.15 6.56
CA LYS A 38 4.01 -28.79 6.24
C LYS A 38 2.86 -27.80 6.43
N THR A 39 2.83 -27.09 7.55
CA THR A 39 1.81 -26.09 7.82
C THR A 39 1.88 -24.94 6.81
N ALA A 40 3.08 -24.47 6.44
CA ALA A 40 3.25 -23.41 5.43
C ALA A 40 2.64 -23.77 4.06
N LEU A 41 2.70 -25.05 3.70
CA LEU A 41 2.17 -25.57 2.44
C LEU A 41 0.72 -26.07 2.53
N MET A 42 0.07 -25.93 3.70
CA MET A 42 -1.31 -26.34 3.91
C MET A 42 -2.27 -25.17 3.67
N HIS A 43 -2.92 -25.15 2.52
CA HIS A 43 -3.89 -24.11 2.19
C HIS A 43 -5.16 -24.27 3.05
N LYS A 44 -5.80 -23.15 3.43
CA LYS A 44 -7.01 -23.14 4.27
C LYS A 44 -8.18 -23.99 3.77
N SER A 45 -8.25 -24.25 2.46
CA SER A 45 -9.29 -25.10 1.89
C SER A 45 -9.15 -26.58 2.27
N MET A 46 -8.05 -27.00 2.89
CA MET A 46 -7.91 -28.34 3.45
C MET A 46 -8.83 -28.59 4.66
N HIS A 47 -9.37 -27.54 5.29
CA HIS A 47 -10.25 -27.62 6.47
C HIS A 47 -9.71 -28.52 7.60
N SER A 48 -8.37 -28.64 7.69
CA SER A 48 -7.69 -29.45 8.71
C SER A 48 -7.88 -28.82 10.08
N ARG A 49 -8.02 -29.65 11.11
CA ARG A 49 -8.16 -29.23 12.51
C ARG A 49 -7.23 -30.03 13.41
N ASN A 50 -6.69 -29.38 14.44
CA ASN A 50 -5.89 -30.06 15.46
C ASN A 50 -6.79 -30.78 16.49
N GLU A 51 -6.17 -31.46 17.46
CA GLU A 51 -6.86 -32.18 18.54
C GLU A 51 -7.81 -31.29 19.37
N LYS A 52 -7.52 -29.99 19.44
CA LYS A 52 -8.36 -28.98 20.11
C LYS A 52 -9.44 -28.38 19.18
N GLY A 53 -9.61 -28.94 17.98
CA GLY A 53 -10.58 -28.46 16.99
C GLY A 53 -10.22 -27.13 16.32
N ARG A 54 -9.04 -26.54 16.56
CA ARG A 54 -8.62 -25.27 15.93
C ARG A 54 -8.18 -25.51 14.48
N PRO A 55 -8.49 -24.59 13.54
CA PRO A 55 -8.02 -24.71 12.16
C PRO A 55 -6.50 -24.77 12.07
N VAL A 56 -5.98 -25.68 11.25
CA VAL A 56 -4.55 -25.80 10.92
C VAL A 56 -4.40 -25.46 9.44
N ASN A 57 -3.83 -24.29 9.16
CA ASN A 57 -3.57 -23.81 7.81
C ASN A 57 -2.37 -22.84 7.83
N ASN A 58 -2.01 -22.35 6.66
CA ASN A 58 -0.86 -21.48 6.47
C ASN A 58 -1.07 -20.00 6.86
N GLU A 59 -2.29 -19.55 7.21
CA GLU A 59 -2.61 -18.12 7.35
C GLU A 59 -1.81 -17.44 8.47
N ARG A 60 -1.55 -18.14 9.58
CA ARG A 60 -0.72 -17.59 10.67
C ARG A 60 0.75 -17.46 10.28
N LEU A 61 1.26 -18.40 9.48
CA LEU A 61 2.62 -18.36 8.98
C LEU A 61 2.76 -17.31 7.86
N GLU A 62 1.74 -17.15 7.03
CA GLU A 62 1.64 -16.08 6.01
C GLU A 62 1.77 -14.71 6.69
N PHE A 63 0.97 -14.46 7.73
CA PHE A 63 1.02 -13.20 8.49
C PHE A 63 2.43 -12.90 9.04
N LEU A 64 3.06 -13.87 9.72
CA LEU A 64 4.41 -13.70 10.25
C LEU A 64 5.44 -13.54 9.13
N GLY A 65 5.29 -14.35 8.09
CA GLY A 65 6.19 -14.41 6.95
C GLY A 65 6.22 -13.12 6.15
N ASP A 66 5.06 -12.47 5.94
CA ASP A 66 4.94 -11.17 5.29
C ASP A 66 5.78 -10.10 6.01
N ALA A 67 5.62 -9.95 7.32
CA ALA A 67 6.39 -8.99 8.12
C ALA A 67 7.90 -9.27 8.08
N VAL A 68 8.30 -10.55 8.16
CA VAL A 68 9.72 -10.94 8.06
C VAL A 68 10.26 -10.69 6.66
N LEU A 69 9.49 -11.02 5.63
CA LEU A 69 9.84 -10.83 4.22
C LEU A 69 10.06 -9.34 3.92
N ASP A 70 9.17 -8.47 4.40
CA ASP A 70 9.29 -7.02 4.26
C ASP A 70 10.57 -6.49 4.92
N SER A 71 10.89 -6.97 6.12
CA SER A 71 12.12 -6.62 6.82
C SER A 71 13.37 -7.08 6.05
N VAL A 72 13.39 -8.34 5.61
CA VAL A 72 14.53 -8.92 4.87
C VAL A 72 14.76 -8.19 3.55
N VAL A 73 13.71 -7.99 2.75
CA VAL A 73 13.83 -7.30 1.46
C VAL A 73 14.17 -5.82 1.68
N GLY A 74 13.60 -5.18 2.70
CA GLY A 74 13.94 -3.81 3.08
C GLY A 74 15.42 -3.65 3.38
N HIS A 75 16.01 -4.56 4.16
CA HIS A 75 17.44 -4.58 4.45
C HIS A 75 18.29 -4.72 3.17
N ILE A 76 17.93 -5.66 2.29
CA ILE A 76 18.69 -5.90 1.06
C ILE A 76 18.61 -4.69 0.12
N VAL A 77 17.42 -4.14 -0.08
CA VAL A 77 17.20 -2.96 -0.94
C VAL A 77 17.95 -1.73 -0.40
N TYR A 78 17.93 -1.51 0.91
CA TYR A 78 18.66 -0.42 1.56
C TYR A 78 20.17 -0.49 1.28
N ASN A 79 20.77 -1.67 1.47
CA ASN A 79 22.20 -1.86 1.24
C ASN A 79 22.58 -1.85 -0.25
N HIS A 80 21.70 -2.34 -1.13
CA HIS A 80 21.98 -2.42 -2.56
C HIS A 80 21.95 -1.04 -3.24
N PHE A 81 21.17 -0.09 -2.74
CA PHE A 81 21.00 1.24 -3.34
C PHE A 81 21.44 2.38 -2.42
N PRO A 82 22.75 2.52 -2.14
CA PRO A 82 23.25 3.60 -1.31
C PRO A 82 22.89 4.97 -1.91
N GLY A 83 22.36 5.87 -1.09
CA GLY A 83 22.02 7.25 -1.48
C GLY A 83 20.67 7.44 -2.19
N LYS A 84 19.88 6.39 -2.41
CA LYS A 84 18.49 6.54 -2.88
C LYS A 84 17.58 6.96 -1.72
N ARG A 85 16.55 7.77 -2.04
CA ARG A 85 15.57 8.27 -1.06
C ARG A 85 14.60 7.16 -0.64
N GLU A 86 14.02 7.30 0.54
CA GLU A 86 13.04 6.38 1.13
C GLU A 86 11.96 5.95 0.12
N GLY A 87 11.30 6.87 -0.57
CA GLY A 87 10.25 6.51 -1.54
C GLY A 87 10.70 5.59 -2.68
N PHE A 88 11.96 5.67 -3.13
CA PHE A 88 12.51 4.74 -4.12
C PHE A 88 12.74 3.35 -3.51
N LEU A 89 13.26 3.31 -2.28
CA LEU A 89 13.52 2.06 -1.55
C LEU A 89 12.20 1.35 -1.22
N THR A 90 11.22 2.07 -0.67
CA THR A 90 9.88 1.55 -0.38
C THR A 90 9.20 1.05 -1.65
N ASN A 91 9.26 1.80 -2.75
CA ASN A 91 8.71 1.35 -4.03
C ASN A 91 9.39 0.07 -4.55
N THR A 92 10.71 -0.02 -4.43
CA THR A 92 11.47 -1.20 -4.88
C THR A 92 11.15 -2.41 -4.02
N ARG A 93 11.11 -2.26 -2.69
CA ARG A 93 10.67 -3.31 -1.76
C ARG A 93 9.29 -3.82 -2.15
N SER A 94 8.30 -2.92 -2.25
CA SER A 94 6.92 -3.29 -2.61
C SER A 94 6.83 -4.04 -3.93
N LYS A 95 7.66 -3.71 -4.93
CA LYS A 95 7.68 -4.46 -6.21
C LYS A 95 8.25 -5.86 -6.09
N ILE A 96 9.16 -6.11 -5.15
CA ILE A 96 9.76 -7.43 -4.92
C ILE A 96 8.78 -8.31 -4.14
N VAL A 97 8.15 -7.75 -3.10
CA VAL A 97 7.22 -8.48 -2.22
C VAL A 97 5.78 -8.49 -2.71
N GLN A 98 5.47 -7.81 -3.83
CA GLN A 98 4.10 -7.84 -4.34
C GLN A 98 3.70 -9.26 -4.75
N ARG A 99 2.43 -9.55 -4.50
CA ARG A 99 1.75 -10.80 -4.84
C ARG A 99 2.04 -11.36 -6.24
N GLU A 100 2.03 -10.53 -7.28
CA GLU A 100 2.36 -10.99 -8.65
C GLU A 100 3.78 -11.57 -8.73
N THR A 101 4.74 -10.94 -8.05
CA THR A 101 6.12 -11.38 -8.01
C THR A 101 6.28 -12.64 -7.16
N LEU A 102 5.62 -12.70 -6.00
CA LEU A 102 5.66 -13.89 -5.14
C LEU A 102 4.99 -15.11 -5.77
N ASN A 103 3.86 -14.93 -6.46
CA ASN A 103 3.21 -16.00 -7.23
C ASN A 103 4.14 -16.56 -8.32
N ARG A 104 4.81 -15.67 -9.08
CA ARG A 104 5.78 -16.09 -10.10
C ARG A 104 6.95 -16.85 -9.48
N LEU A 105 7.49 -16.38 -8.36
CA LEU A 105 8.55 -17.07 -7.65
C LEU A 105 8.09 -18.45 -7.16
N ALA A 106 6.88 -18.56 -6.60
CA ALA A 106 6.33 -19.82 -6.15
C ALA A 106 6.16 -20.84 -7.29
N GLU A 107 5.82 -20.37 -8.49
CA GLU A 107 5.77 -21.20 -9.69
C GLU A 107 7.17 -21.64 -10.15
N GLU A 108 8.09 -20.69 -10.33
CA GLU A 108 9.46 -20.95 -10.80
C GLU A 108 10.24 -21.87 -9.86
N MET A 109 10.01 -21.77 -8.55
CA MET A 109 10.65 -22.62 -7.54
C MET A 109 9.94 -23.96 -7.34
N GLY A 110 8.78 -24.18 -7.97
CA GLY A 110 8.00 -25.41 -7.81
C GLY A 110 7.25 -25.53 -6.48
N ILE A 111 7.13 -24.45 -5.70
CA ILE A 111 6.36 -24.40 -4.44
C ILE A 111 4.91 -24.81 -4.69
N ASN A 112 4.31 -24.35 -5.80
CA ASN A 112 2.92 -24.66 -6.17
C ASN A 112 2.61 -26.17 -6.22
N ARG A 113 3.62 -27.02 -6.51
CA ARG A 113 3.46 -28.48 -6.58
C ARG A 113 3.38 -29.14 -5.21
N LEU A 114 3.85 -28.44 -4.18
CA LEU A 114 3.87 -28.94 -2.80
C LEU A 114 2.66 -28.45 -1.98
N ILE A 115 1.90 -27.49 -2.50
CA ILE A 115 0.73 -26.95 -1.80
C ILE A 115 -0.37 -28.02 -1.71
N GLN A 116 -0.79 -28.31 -0.49
CA GLN A 116 -1.93 -29.17 -0.21
C GLN A 116 -3.21 -28.33 -0.25
N SER A 117 -4.09 -28.62 -1.21
CA SER A 117 -5.35 -27.91 -1.41
C SER A 117 -6.43 -28.84 -1.96
N SER A 118 -7.65 -28.68 -1.45
CA SER A 118 -8.86 -29.31 -1.99
C SER A 118 -9.44 -28.62 -3.24
N ARG A 119 -8.91 -27.45 -3.63
CA ARG A 119 -9.37 -26.69 -4.81
C ARG A 119 -8.46 -26.96 -6.00
N THR A 120 -9.05 -27.13 -7.18
CA THR A 120 -8.31 -27.18 -8.45
C THR A 120 -7.87 -25.78 -8.87
N ASN A 121 -6.62 -25.65 -9.32
CA ASN A 121 -5.92 -24.39 -9.64
C ASN A 121 -6.43 -23.73 -10.95
N THR A 122 -7.67 -23.27 -11.01
CA THR A 122 -8.27 -22.77 -12.27
C THR A 122 -8.58 -21.27 -12.32
N SER A 123 -8.36 -20.51 -11.25
CA SER A 123 -8.68 -19.08 -11.23
C SER A 123 -7.49 -18.18 -11.60
N HIS A 124 -7.73 -17.16 -12.43
CA HIS A 124 -6.74 -16.12 -12.77
C HIS A 124 -6.26 -15.29 -11.56
N ASN A 125 -7.00 -15.28 -10.46
CA ASN A 125 -6.63 -14.61 -9.20
C ASN A 125 -6.16 -15.61 -8.13
N ASN A 126 -5.42 -16.65 -8.54
CA ASN A 126 -4.90 -17.61 -7.57
C ASN A 126 -3.73 -16.98 -6.78
N HIS A 127 -3.96 -16.70 -5.50
CA HIS A 127 -2.96 -16.15 -4.59
C HIS A 127 -2.24 -17.24 -3.78
N MET A 128 -2.61 -18.51 -3.99
CA MET A 128 -2.11 -19.61 -3.18
C MET A 128 -0.59 -19.73 -3.20
N GLY A 129 0.05 -19.49 -4.35
CA GLY A 129 1.50 -19.56 -4.48
C GLY A 129 2.21 -18.50 -3.64
N GLY A 130 1.80 -17.23 -3.75
CA GLY A 130 2.33 -16.12 -2.98
C GLY A 130 2.12 -16.27 -1.48
N ASN A 131 0.91 -16.65 -1.08
CA ASN A 131 0.60 -16.92 0.33
C ASN A 131 1.44 -18.07 0.90
N ALA A 132 1.63 -19.15 0.11
CA ALA A 132 2.51 -20.26 0.51
C ALA A 132 3.99 -19.83 0.56
N PHE A 133 4.42 -18.92 -0.32
CA PHE A 133 5.77 -18.36 -0.28
C PHE A 133 5.99 -17.55 1.02
N GLU A 134 5.08 -16.64 1.36
CA GLU A 134 5.12 -15.88 2.62
C GLU A 134 5.12 -16.84 3.82
N ALA A 135 4.21 -17.81 3.84
CA ALA A 135 4.16 -18.82 4.90
C ALA A 135 5.45 -19.65 4.99
N LEU A 136 6.11 -19.93 3.88
CA LEU A 136 7.41 -20.61 3.86
C LEU A 136 8.50 -19.75 4.50
N VAL A 137 8.50 -18.43 4.25
CA VAL A 137 9.40 -17.48 4.93
C VAL A 137 9.13 -17.47 6.43
N GLY A 138 7.85 -17.48 6.84
CA GLY A 138 7.44 -17.62 8.24
C GLY A 138 7.94 -18.92 8.89
N ALA A 139 7.84 -20.04 8.17
CA ALA A 139 8.36 -21.32 8.62
C ALA A 139 9.89 -21.32 8.78
N ILE A 140 10.62 -20.75 7.83
CA ILE A 140 12.08 -20.60 7.91
C ILE A 140 12.46 -19.76 9.12
N TYR A 141 11.73 -18.67 9.38
CA TYR A 141 11.98 -17.78 10.51
C TYR A 141 11.82 -18.52 11.86
N LEU A 142 10.73 -19.26 12.04
CA LEU A 142 10.50 -20.04 13.26
C LEU A 142 11.49 -21.19 13.43
N ASP A 143 11.90 -21.82 12.34
CA ASP A 143 12.80 -22.97 12.36
C ASP A 143 14.27 -22.56 12.61
N ARG A 144 14.74 -21.52 11.91
CA ARG A 144 16.19 -21.22 11.81
C ARG A 144 16.54 -19.73 11.93
N GLY A 145 15.56 -18.89 12.28
CA GLY A 145 15.75 -17.47 12.58
C GLY A 145 15.93 -16.56 11.37
N TYR A 146 16.03 -15.26 11.66
CA TYR A 146 16.10 -14.19 10.66
C TYR A 146 17.27 -14.34 9.67
N ASP A 147 18.45 -14.74 10.14
CA ASP A 147 19.63 -14.92 9.28
C ASP A 147 19.41 -16.00 8.21
N ALA A 148 18.59 -17.02 8.49
CA ALA A 148 18.23 -18.02 7.51
C ALA A 148 17.30 -17.44 6.43
N CYS A 149 16.33 -16.60 6.81
CA CYS A 149 15.49 -15.87 5.87
C CYS A 149 16.33 -14.93 4.99
N MET A 150 17.28 -14.21 5.57
CA MET A 150 18.19 -13.32 4.84
C MET A 150 19.01 -14.08 3.80
N ARG A 151 19.64 -15.20 4.19
CA ARG A 151 20.40 -16.05 3.26
C ARG A 151 19.52 -16.66 2.18
N PHE A 152 18.31 -17.11 2.53
CA PHE A 152 17.35 -17.62 1.56
C PHE A 152 17.03 -16.56 0.51
N MET A 153 16.65 -15.35 0.94
CA MET A 153 16.29 -14.26 0.04
C MET A 153 17.47 -13.81 -0.83
N ASP A 154 18.64 -13.58 -0.23
CA ASP A 154 19.83 -13.13 -0.96
C ASP A 154 20.32 -14.19 -1.97
N LYS A 155 20.49 -15.44 -1.53
CA LYS A 155 21.15 -16.48 -2.36
C LYS A 155 20.23 -17.21 -3.30
N ARG A 156 18.97 -17.45 -2.93
CA ARG A 156 18.04 -18.24 -3.75
C ARG A 156 17.16 -17.37 -4.62
N ILE A 157 16.73 -16.22 -4.11
CA ILE A 157 15.75 -15.38 -4.80
C ILE A 157 16.46 -14.28 -5.59
N LEU A 158 17.19 -13.40 -4.92
CA LEU A 158 17.74 -12.19 -5.54
C LEU A 158 18.99 -12.47 -6.38
N ALA A 159 19.80 -13.47 -6.03
CA ALA A 159 20.94 -13.84 -6.86
C ALA A 159 20.58 -14.64 -8.13
N GLN A 160 19.41 -15.30 -8.17
CA GLN A 160 19.08 -16.27 -9.22
C GLN A 160 17.82 -15.93 -10.02
N LEU A 161 16.79 -15.38 -9.37
CA LEU A 161 15.43 -15.26 -9.93
C LEU A 161 14.96 -13.81 -10.12
N ILE A 162 15.64 -12.84 -9.49
CA ILE A 162 15.28 -11.42 -9.54
C ILE A 162 16.51 -10.56 -9.82
N ASN A 163 16.48 -9.82 -10.92
CA ASN A 163 17.41 -8.70 -11.10
C ASN A 163 16.84 -7.44 -10.41
N ILE A 164 17.43 -7.05 -9.28
CA ILE A 164 16.95 -5.95 -8.44
C ILE A 164 16.92 -4.61 -9.21
N ASP A 165 17.97 -4.28 -9.96
CA ASP A 165 18.02 -3.06 -10.76
C ASP A 165 16.86 -2.99 -11.75
N LYS A 166 16.62 -4.09 -12.47
CA LYS A 166 15.52 -4.17 -13.43
C LYS A 166 14.16 -3.97 -12.76
N VAL A 167 13.96 -4.55 -11.58
CA VAL A 167 12.71 -4.37 -10.81
C VAL A 167 12.57 -2.93 -10.32
N ALA A 168 13.64 -2.34 -9.77
CA ALA A 168 13.62 -1.00 -9.21
C ALA A 168 13.16 0.05 -10.25
N TYR A 169 13.70 -0.02 -11.48
CA TYR A 169 13.36 0.93 -12.55
C TYR A 169 12.14 0.55 -13.40
N LYS A 170 11.57 -0.65 -13.24
CA LYS A 170 10.34 -1.05 -13.94
C LYS A 170 9.16 -0.23 -13.40
N GLU A 171 8.50 0.52 -14.28
CA GLU A 171 7.26 1.21 -13.92
C GLU A 171 6.10 0.20 -13.89
N VAL A 172 5.45 0.08 -12.73
CA VAL A 172 4.32 -0.84 -12.53
C VAL A 172 3.12 -0.17 -11.89
N ASN A 173 3.17 1.13 -11.56
CA ASN A 173 2.04 1.85 -10.94
C ASN A 173 1.54 3.00 -11.83
N PHE A 174 1.06 2.63 -13.01
CA PHE A 174 0.54 3.56 -14.01
C PHE A 174 -0.70 4.33 -13.54
N LYS A 175 -1.55 3.76 -12.67
CA LYS A 175 -2.69 4.48 -12.10
C LYS A 175 -2.23 5.64 -11.23
N SER A 176 -1.32 5.40 -10.27
CA SER A 176 -0.76 6.47 -9.45
C SER A 176 -0.03 7.50 -10.32
N LYS A 177 0.73 7.07 -11.33
CA LYS A 177 1.41 8.00 -12.25
C LYS A 177 0.46 8.89 -13.03
N LEU A 178 -0.67 8.36 -13.48
CA LEU A 178 -1.67 9.17 -14.19
C LEU A 178 -2.34 10.17 -13.23
N ILE A 179 -2.61 9.77 -11.99
CA ILE A 179 -3.14 10.66 -10.95
C ILE A 179 -2.13 11.78 -10.63
N GLU A 180 -0.86 11.44 -10.38
CA GLU A 180 0.23 12.39 -10.15
C GLU A 180 0.36 13.38 -11.32
N TRP A 181 0.33 12.88 -12.57
CA TRP A 181 0.37 13.72 -13.75
C TRP A 181 -0.84 14.66 -13.81
N SER A 182 -2.04 14.15 -13.52
CA SER A 182 -3.27 14.95 -13.52
C SER A 182 -3.22 16.07 -12.48
N GLN A 183 -2.82 15.75 -11.25
CA GLN A 183 -2.67 16.70 -10.15
C GLN A 183 -1.62 17.77 -10.46
N LYS A 184 -0.43 17.36 -10.92
CA LYS A 184 0.65 18.29 -11.30
C LYS A 184 0.21 19.27 -12.38
N ASN A 185 -0.60 18.82 -13.33
CA ASN A 185 -1.07 19.64 -14.44
C ASN A 185 -2.42 20.33 -14.15
N LYS A 186 -3.01 20.16 -12.96
CA LYS A 186 -4.35 20.66 -12.60
C LYS A 186 -5.43 20.26 -13.61
N VAL A 187 -5.34 19.02 -14.10
CA VAL A 187 -6.28 18.39 -15.03
C VAL A 187 -7.24 17.52 -14.21
N ARG A 188 -8.54 17.57 -14.49
CA ARG A 188 -9.54 16.65 -13.90
C ARG A 188 -9.40 15.25 -14.53
N LEU A 189 -9.30 14.22 -13.71
CA LEU A 189 -9.22 12.82 -14.12
C LEU A 189 -10.37 12.01 -13.52
N GLU A 190 -11.05 11.26 -14.38
CA GLU A 190 -12.11 10.33 -14.00
C GLU A 190 -11.86 8.94 -14.60
N PHE A 191 -12.31 7.90 -13.90
CA PHE A 191 -12.32 6.54 -14.42
C PHE A 191 -13.77 6.09 -14.63
N LYS A 192 -14.19 5.93 -15.89
CA LYS A 192 -15.54 5.50 -16.24
C LYS A 192 -15.58 4.00 -16.53
N LEU A 193 -16.53 3.29 -15.92
CA LEU A 193 -16.79 1.89 -16.25
C LEU A 193 -17.47 1.83 -17.61
N VAL A 194 -16.88 1.11 -18.57
CA VAL A 194 -17.41 0.95 -19.93
C VAL A 194 -18.19 -0.36 -20.06
N SER A 195 -17.64 -1.45 -19.51
CA SER A 195 -18.34 -2.75 -19.48
C SER A 195 -17.90 -3.59 -18.28
N SER A 196 -18.76 -4.51 -17.88
CA SER A 196 -18.50 -5.53 -16.87
C SER A 196 -19.09 -6.83 -17.36
N ASP A 197 -18.22 -7.77 -17.74
CA ASP A 197 -18.57 -9.00 -18.44
C ASP A 197 -17.98 -10.22 -17.72
N LYS A 198 -18.20 -11.42 -18.26
CA LYS A 198 -17.49 -12.64 -17.84
C LYS A 198 -16.67 -13.18 -19.01
N ASP A 199 -15.50 -13.73 -18.70
CA ASP A 199 -14.71 -14.45 -19.70
C ASP A 199 -15.32 -15.84 -19.99
N LYS A 200 -14.65 -16.61 -20.85
CA LYS A 200 -15.11 -17.96 -21.25
C LYS A 200 -15.16 -18.95 -20.08
N ASP A 201 -14.37 -18.70 -19.04
CA ASP A 201 -14.25 -19.54 -17.85
C ASP A 201 -15.15 -19.03 -16.70
N GLY A 202 -15.99 -18.03 -16.98
CA GLY A 202 -16.93 -17.46 -16.01
C GLY A 202 -16.32 -16.47 -15.02
N ASN A 203 -15.04 -16.10 -15.18
CA ASN A 203 -14.38 -15.11 -14.33
C ASN A 203 -14.86 -13.70 -14.67
N PRO A 204 -15.07 -12.82 -13.68
CA PRO A 204 -15.48 -11.44 -13.92
C PRO A 204 -14.38 -10.65 -14.62
N THR A 205 -14.76 -9.85 -15.61
CA THR A 205 -13.88 -8.94 -16.35
C THR A 205 -14.48 -7.54 -16.35
N PHE A 206 -13.62 -6.53 -16.17
CA PHE A 206 -14.02 -5.13 -16.11
C PHE A 206 -13.28 -4.35 -17.17
N CYS A 207 -13.95 -3.40 -17.82
CA CYS A 207 -13.34 -2.46 -18.74
C CYS A 207 -13.56 -1.03 -18.26
N TYR A 208 -12.48 -0.32 -17.96
CA TYR A 208 -12.50 1.08 -17.55
C TYR A 208 -11.84 1.97 -18.60
N LYS A 209 -12.34 3.20 -18.74
CA LYS A 209 -11.73 4.27 -19.53
C LYS A 209 -11.22 5.37 -18.62
N ALA A 210 -10.02 5.87 -18.87
CA ALA A 210 -9.54 7.09 -18.24
C ALA A 210 -10.02 8.31 -19.05
N VAL A 211 -10.63 9.28 -18.39
CA VAL A 211 -11.16 10.50 -19.02
C VAL A 211 -10.46 11.70 -18.38
N LEU A 212 -9.87 12.56 -19.22
CA LEU A 212 -9.10 13.74 -18.81
C LEU A 212 -9.82 15.00 -19.30
N GLU A 213 -10.35 15.81 -18.37
CA GLU A 213 -11.09 17.05 -18.70
C GLU A 213 -12.24 16.80 -19.70
N GLY A 214 -13.00 15.73 -19.47
CA GLY A 214 -14.07 15.30 -20.36
C GLY A 214 -13.60 14.64 -21.67
N ILE A 215 -12.30 14.66 -21.98
CA ILE A 215 -11.73 14.02 -23.17
C ILE A 215 -11.43 12.56 -22.90
N ASP A 216 -11.94 11.69 -23.76
CA ASP A 216 -11.72 10.25 -23.69
C ASP A 216 -10.25 9.89 -23.93
N GLY A 217 -9.62 9.36 -22.89
CA GLY A 217 -8.36 8.63 -22.98
C GLY A 217 -8.58 7.19 -23.45
N ASP A 218 -7.71 6.30 -23.00
CA ASP A 218 -7.73 4.90 -23.44
C ASP A 218 -8.47 3.99 -22.45
N MET A 219 -8.91 2.85 -22.98
CA MET A 219 -9.62 1.81 -22.24
C MET A 219 -8.67 0.68 -21.82
N GLY A 220 -8.83 0.21 -20.58
CA GLY A 220 -8.12 -0.94 -20.05
C GLY A 220 -9.09 -2.02 -19.58
N ARG A 221 -8.76 -3.28 -19.86
CA ARG A 221 -9.46 -4.47 -19.36
C ARG A 221 -8.65 -5.15 -18.27
N GLY A 222 -9.33 -5.78 -17.31
CA GLY A 222 -8.71 -6.58 -16.25
C GLY A 222 -9.76 -7.38 -15.46
N TYR A 223 -9.30 -8.32 -14.65
CA TYR A 223 -10.15 -9.18 -13.81
C TYR A 223 -10.64 -8.49 -12.53
N SER A 224 -10.17 -7.27 -12.28
CA SER A 224 -10.68 -6.40 -11.22
C SER A 224 -10.83 -4.95 -11.69
N LYS A 225 -11.62 -4.17 -10.94
CA LYS A 225 -11.72 -2.71 -11.14
C LYS A 225 -10.36 -2.01 -11.04
N LYS A 226 -9.51 -2.46 -10.10
CA LYS A 226 -8.17 -1.91 -9.90
C LYS A 226 -7.26 -2.19 -11.11
N GLU A 227 -7.26 -3.43 -11.59
CA GLU A 227 -6.43 -3.86 -12.73
C GLU A 227 -6.84 -3.19 -14.05
N SER A 228 -8.15 -3.11 -14.32
CA SER A 228 -8.68 -2.44 -15.51
C SER A 228 -8.33 -0.95 -15.53
N GLN A 229 -8.47 -0.25 -14.40
CA GLN A 229 -8.05 1.16 -14.27
C GLN A 229 -6.54 1.34 -14.43
N GLN A 230 -5.73 0.41 -13.91
CA GLN A 230 -4.28 0.40 -14.07
C GLN A 230 -3.89 0.29 -15.55
N GLN A 231 -4.52 -0.62 -16.31
CA GLN A 231 -4.28 -0.76 -17.75
C GLN A 231 -4.74 0.47 -18.55
N ALA A 232 -5.92 1.03 -18.23
CA ALA A 232 -6.42 2.26 -18.84
C ALA A 232 -5.44 3.42 -18.63
N SER A 233 -4.88 3.51 -17.42
CA SER A 233 -3.88 4.51 -17.07
C SER A 233 -2.58 4.33 -17.84
N ARG A 234 -2.10 3.09 -18.00
CA ARG A 234 -0.88 2.78 -18.75
C ARG A 234 -0.99 3.21 -20.21
N LEU A 235 -2.09 2.86 -20.85
CA LEU A 235 -2.36 3.21 -22.24
C LEU A 235 -2.49 4.73 -22.39
N THR A 236 -3.30 5.37 -21.54
CA THR A 236 -3.52 6.82 -21.56
C THR A 236 -2.23 7.61 -21.33
N LEU A 237 -1.38 7.19 -20.39
CA LEU A 237 -0.05 7.79 -20.19
C LEU A 237 0.85 7.62 -21.41
N SER A 238 0.83 6.45 -22.06
CA SER A 238 1.55 6.24 -23.32
C SER A 238 1.04 7.16 -24.42
N ARG A 239 -0.28 7.39 -24.50
CA ARG A 239 -0.89 8.29 -25.47
C ARG A 239 -0.52 9.75 -25.21
N LEU A 240 -0.60 10.21 -23.96
CA LEU A 240 -0.12 11.53 -23.54
C LEU A 240 1.34 11.79 -23.95
N ARG A 241 2.19 10.75 -23.89
CA ARG A 241 3.60 10.85 -24.29
C ARG A 241 3.83 10.88 -25.80
N LYS A 242 3.02 10.14 -26.58
CA LYS A 242 3.27 9.91 -28.00
C LYS A 242 2.45 10.79 -28.94
N GLN A 243 1.34 11.37 -28.47
CA GLN A 243 0.39 12.11 -29.31
C GLN A 243 0.24 13.56 -28.82
N PRO A 244 1.02 14.52 -29.36
CA PRO A 244 0.91 15.94 -29.02
C PRO A 244 -0.51 16.50 -29.15
N LYS A 245 -1.22 16.12 -30.22
CA LYS A 245 -2.61 16.54 -30.44
C LYS A 245 -3.56 16.16 -29.30
N PHE A 246 -3.32 15.04 -28.64
CA PHE A 246 -4.16 14.58 -27.53
C PHE A 246 -3.92 15.42 -26.28
N ILE A 247 -2.66 15.70 -25.93
CA ILE A 247 -2.33 16.56 -24.79
C ILE A 247 -2.80 18.01 -25.01
N ASP A 248 -2.69 18.51 -26.24
CA ASP A 248 -3.19 19.85 -26.61
C ASP A 248 -4.71 19.94 -26.42
N ALA A 249 -5.47 18.92 -26.84
CA ALA A 249 -6.92 18.87 -26.64
C ALA A 249 -7.30 18.83 -25.15
N VAL A 250 -6.58 18.07 -24.33
CA VAL A 250 -6.79 18.03 -22.87
C VAL A 250 -6.53 19.39 -22.25
N PHE A 251 -5.45 20.07 -22.62
CA PHE A 251 -5.15 21.40 -22.10
C PHE A 251 -6.11 22.48 -22.60
N ALA A 252 -6.57 22.40 -23.85
CA ALA A 252 -7.60 23.28 -24.38
C ALA A 252 -8.93 23.12 -23.60
N SER A 253 -9.33 21.88 -23.33
CA SER A 253 -10.53 21.59 -22.50
C SER A 253 -10.39 22.14 -21.08
N LYS A 254 -9.21 21.94 -20.46
CA LYS A 254 -8.89 22.53 -19.16
C LYS A 254 -9.01 24.07 -19.18
N SER A 255 -8.40 24.73 -20.16
CA SER A 255 -8.44 26.18 -20.29
C SER A 255 -9.86 26.71 -20.48
N ALA A 256 -10.70 26.01 -21.25
CA ALA A 256 -12.10 26.36 -21.39
C ALA A 256 -12.84 26.28 -20.03
N ARG A 257 -12.62 25.21 -19.27
CA ARG A 257 -13.20 25.05 -17.93
C ARG A 257 -12.76 26.16 -16.96
N THR A 258 -11.47 26.46 -16.90
CA THR A 258 -10.95 27.50 -15.99
C THR A 258 -11.48 28.89 -16.33
N LYS A 259 -11.63 29.22 -17.63
CA LYS A 259 -12.26 30.48 -18.05
C LYS A 259 -13.71 30.60 -17.57
N MET A 260 -14.49 29.52 -17.67
CA MET A 260 -15.88 29.51 -17.18
C MET A 260 -15.97 29.59 -15.65
N GLU A 261 -14.97 29.09 -14.91
CA GLU A 261 -14.90 29.20 -13.44
C GLU A 261 -14.49 30.61 -12.96
N GLU A 262 -13.81 31.40 -13.82
CA GLU A 262 -13.34 32.76 -13.53
C GLU A 262 -14.36 33.86 -13.93
N GLU A 263 -15.44 33.54 -14.66
CA GLU A 263 -16.49 34.51 -14.93
C GLU A 263 -17.18 34.90 -13.62
N PRO A 264 -17.14 36.20 -13.21
CA PRO A 264 -17.73 36.63 -11.96
C PRO A 264 -19.23 36.37 -12.02
N VAL A 265 -19.73 35.55 -11.10
CA VAL A 265 -21.16 35.46 -10.83
C VAL A 265 -21.61 36.87 -10.48
N GLY A 266 -22.35 37.53 -11.38
CA GLY A 266 -22.83 38.88 -11.18
C GLY A 266 -23.55 38.97 -9.85
N VAL A 267 -23.02 39.76 -8.92
CA VAL A 267 -23.72 40.09 -7.69
C VAL A 267 -25.02 40.77 -8.11
N PRO A 268 -26.21 40.28 -7.71
CA PRO A 268 -27.45 40.98 -8.04
C PRO A 268 -27.37 42.40 -7.48
N GLU A 269 -27.62 43.41 -8.31
CA GLU A 269 -27.76 44.79 -7.84
C GLU A 269 -28.84 44.82 -6.76
N ARG A 270 -28.44 45.15 -5.53
CA ARG A 270 -29.41 45.45 -4.47
C ARG A 270 -30.05 46.80 -4.82
N GLU A 271 -31.31 46.78 -5.22
CA GLU A 271 -32.14 47.98 -5.20
C GLU A 271 -32.13 48.57 -3.78
N THR A 272 -31.44 49.69 -3.60
CA THR A 272 -31.53 50.49 -2.38
C THR A 272 -32.90 51.15 -2.37
N LYS A 273 -33.87 50.54 -1.68
CA LYS A 273 -35.08 51.24 -1.25
C LYS A 273 -34.70 52.27 -0.20
N ASN A 274 -34.74 53.54 -0.57
CA ASN A 274 -34.67 54.67 0.36
C ASN A 274 -36.01 54.79 1.10
N ASP A 275 -36.20 53.98 2.14
CA ASP A 275 -37.22 54.23 3.15
C ASP A 275 -36.53 54.50 4.49
N PHE A 276 -36.19 55.77 4.72
CA PHE A 276 -35.85 56.27 6.05
C PHE A 276 -36.46 57.66 6.22
N ILE A 277 -37.70 57.69 6.72
CA ILE A 277 -38.29 58.88 7.34
C ILE A 277 -38.34 58.60 8.84
N ILE A 278 -37.42 59.18 9.59
CA ILE A 278 -37.72 59.72 10.92
C ILE A 278 -37.00 61.06 11.02
N SER A 279 -37.81 62.11 11.05
CA SER A 279 -37.49 63.45 11.50
C SER A 279 -37.08 63.44 12.97
N ASP A 280 -36.01 64.15 13.34
CA ASP A 280 -36.19 65.31 14.22
C ASP A 280 -34.92 66.14 14.44
N MET A 281 -35.11 67.43 14.20
CA MET A 281 -34.68 68.59 14.99
C MET A 281 -33.19 68.78 15.37
N ASN A 282 -32.68 69.87 14.78
CA ASN A 282 -31.91 70.94 15.41
C ASN A 282 -30.40 70.79 15.67
N ASN A 283 -29.68 71.56 14.85
CA ASN A 283 -28.78 72.66 15.25
C ASN A 283 -27.27 72.35 15.35
N GLY A 284 -26.48 73.23 14.72
CA GLY A 284 -25.08 73.47 15.12
C GLY A 284 -23.96 72.96 14.22
N MET A 285 -23.74 73.67 13.10
CA MET A 285 -22.44 74.23 12.65
C MET A 285 -21.07 73.59 13.02
N ARG A 286 -20.21 73.55 11.97
CA ARG A 286 -18.71 73.52 11.88
C ARG A 286 -18.12 72.10 11.76
N LYS A 287 -17.60 71.67 10.59
CA LYS A 287 -16.39 72.08 9.82
C LYS A 287 -15.10 72.07 10.66
N ASP A 288 -14.23 71.11 10.36
CA ASP A 288 -12.81 71.26 9.98
C ASP A 288 -12.15 69.87 10.12
N ALA A 289 -11.80 69.19 9.03
CA ALA A 289 -10.56 69.34 8.27
C ALA A 289 -9.59 68.16 8.59
N PRO A 290 -8.63 67.84 7.69
CA PRO A 290 -8.35 66.45 7.35
C PRO A 290 -6.86 66.06 7.47
N ASN A 291 -6.59 64.79 7.15
CA ASN A 291 -5.50 64.31 6.29
C ASN A 291 -4.07 64.12 6.84
N THR A 292 -3.38 63.21 6.13
CA THR A 292 -1.93 63.02 5.93
C THR A 292 -1.18 62.12 6.93
N TYR A 293 -0.66 60.95 6.53
CA TYR A 293 0.40 60.57 5.56
C TYR A 293 1.84 60.82 6.05
N ARG A 294 2.63 59.71 6.08
CA ARG A 294 4.08 59.50 5.79
C ARG A 294 4.78 58.63 6.84
N GLU A 295 5.30 57.47 6.45
CA GLU A 295 6.68 57.19 5.94
C GLU A 295 7.78 57.48 6.96
N ASP A 296 8.49 56.43 7.43
CA ASP A 296 9.95 56.28 7.23
C ASP A 296 10.57 55.10 8.04
N GLY A 297 11.35 54.28 7.34
CA GLY A 297 12.78 54.02 7.59
C GLY A 297 13.34 53.42 8.90
N ILE A 298 14.08 52.30 8.70
CA ILE A 298 15.48 52.03 9.15
C ILE A 298 15.76 51.19 10.44
N ALA A 299 16.53 50.11 10.19
CA ALA A 299 17.61 49.43 10.96
C ALA A 299 17.36 48.50 12.19
N LYS A 300 18.03 47.32 12.11
CA LYS A 300 18.82 46.52 13.09
C LYS A 300 18.73 46.96 14.57
N GLU A 301 18.64 46.10 15.59
CA GLU A 301 19.58 45.02 15.95
C GLU A 301 19.05 44.21 17.18
N ASN A 302 19.75 43.14 17.55
CA ASN A 302 19.44 42.14 18.58
C ASN A 302 19.22 42.68 20.01
N ALA A 303 18.35 42.03 20.80
CA ALA A 303 18.69 41.31 22.06
C ALA A 303 17.47 41.08 22.98
N ARG A 304 17.44 39.85 23.52
CA ARG A 304 16.71 39.29 24.67
C ARG A 304 16.10 40.29 25.67
N ASN A 305 14.81 40.14 25.98
CA ASN A 305 14.31 39.62 27.27
C ASN A 305 12.77 39.72 27.38
N ASN A 306 12.20 38.65 27.92
CA ASN A 306 10.95 38.44 28.66
C ASN A 306 9.70 39.34 28.53
N ASP A 307 8.58 38.63 28.67
CA ASP A 307 7.26 39.02 29.15
C ASP A 307 6.33 39.75 28.19
N ARG A 308 5.67 38.96 27.34
CA ARG A 308 4.26 39.19 26.97
C ARG A 308 3.49 37.87 26.94
N GLN A 309 2.57 37.75 27.89
CA GLN A 309 1.45 36.80 27.87
C GLN A 309 0.74 36.84 26.51
N TRP A 310 0.53 35.66 25.92
CA TRP A 310 -0.47 35.43 24.88
C TRP A 310 -1.66 34.65 25.46
N PRO A 311 -2.88 34.93 24.99
CA PRO A 311 -4.11 34.45 25.59
C PRO A 311 -4.28 32.95 25.34
N GLU A 312 -4.84 32.27 26.34
CA GLU A 312 -5.26 30.88 26.27
C GLU A 312 -6.12 30.63 25.02
N LYS A 313 -5.57 29.84 24.10
CA LYS A 313 -6.38 29.03 23.18
C LYS A 313 -6.18 27.58 23.58
N GLN A 314 -7.28 26.97 24.00
CA GLN A 314 -7.43 25.53 24.11
C GLN A 314 -7.15 24.88 22.75
N ASP A 315 -5.95 24.35 22.59
CA ASP A 315 -5.68 23.31 21.61
C ASP A 315 -5.81 21.97 22.35
N LYS A 316 -6.86 21.22 22.01
CA LYS A 316 -6.99 19.81 22.35
C LYS A 316 -5.90 19.05 21.61
N GLU A 317 -4.80 18.77 22.30
CA GLU A 317 -3.92 17.67 21.92
C GLU A 317 -4.68 16.37 22.25
N ASP A 318 -5.12 15.67 21.21
CA ASP A 318 -5.44 14.24 21.34
C ASP A 318 -4.11 13.51 21.58
N GLU A 319 -3.65 13.54 22.83
CA GLU A 319 -2.53 12.75 23.33
C GLU A 319 -2.90 11.27 23.17
N PHE A 320 -2.18 10.56 22.30
CA PHE A 320 -2.37 9.14 22.06
C PHE A 320 -2.05 8.38 23.36
N ASP A 321 -3.08 7.98 24.10
CA ASP A 321 -2.97 7.25 25.36
C ASP A 321 -2.42 5.84 25.12
N LEU A 322 -1.22 5.58 25.66
CA LEU A 322 -0.54 4.27 25.61
C LEU A 322 -0.67 3.50 26.94
N SER A 323 -1.55 3.94 27.84
CA SER A 323 -1.76 3.31 29.16
C SER A 323 -2.35 1.90 29.09
N ASP A 324 -2.83 1.47 27.91
CA ASP A 324 -3.33 0.12 27.67
C ASP A 324 -2.22 -0.91 27.40
N ILE A 325 -0.98 -0.47 27.16
CA ILE A 325 0.16 -1.34 26.88
C ILE A 325 0.88 -1.70 28.19
N TYR A 326 0.30 -2.61 28.97
CA TYR A 326 0.97 -3.24 30.11
C TYR A 326 1.15 -4.74 29.90
N ILE A 327 2.36 -5.24 30.13
CA ILE A 327 2.61 -6.69 30.27
C ILE A 327 2.06 -7.11 31.62
N LYS A 328 0.82 -7.60 31.64
CA LYS A 328 0.26 -8.28 32.80
C LYS A 328 0.94 -9.64 32.94
N ASN A 329 1.91 -9.74 33.85
CA ASN A 329 2.31 -11.02 34.44
C ASN A 329 1.16 -11.51 35.34
N LYS A 330 0.07 -11.95 34.72
CA LYS A 330 -0.96 -12.75 35.40
C LYS A 330 -0.69 -14.21 35.07
N GLY A 331 -0.64 -15.05 36.09
CA GLY A 331 -0.53 -16.52 35.97
C GLY A 331 -1.76 -17.19 35.33
N GLU A 332 -2.49 -16.47 34.49
CA GLU A 332 -3.52 -17.01 33.60
C GLU A 332 -2.79 -17.62 32.39
N SER A 333 -3.23 -18.80 31.93
CA SER A 333 -2.53 -19.43 30.80
C SER A 333 -2.67 -18.54 29.57
N TYR A 334 -1.61 -18.43 28.77
CA TYR A 334 -1.61 -17.63 27.53
C TYR A 334 -2.80 -17.98 26.61
N GLU A 335 -3.30 -19.22 26.69
CA GLU A 335 -4.48 -19.65 25.93
C GLU A 335 -5.80 -19.09 26.49
N GLU A 336 -5.92 -18.85 27.79
CA GLU A 336 -7.13 -18.31 28.43
C GLU A 336 -7.28 -16.82 28.14
N ILE A 337 -6.15 -16.09 28.14
CA ILE A 337 -6.10 -14.67 27.79
C ILE A 337 -6.53 -14.47 26.33
N ILE A 338 -6.03 -15.30 25.40
CA ILE A 338 -6.41 -15.23 23.98
C ILE A 338 -7.89 -15.58 23.80
N ALA A 339 -8.38 -16.63 24.46
CA ALA A 339 -9.78 -17.05 24.33
C ALA A 339 -10.75 -15.97 24.86
N ALA A 340 -10.42 -15.30 25.96
CA ALA A 340 -11.21 -14.18 26.49
C ALA A 340 -11.20 -12.98 25.54
N ALA A 341 -10.03 -12.64 24.98
CA ALA A 341 -9.90 -11.53 24.02
C ALA A 341 -10.67 -11.81 22.72
N GLU A 342 -10.60 -13.03 22.18
CA GLU A 342 -11.38 -13.44 21.01
C GLU A 342 -12.88 -13.39 21.32
N ALA A 343 -13.32 -13.92 22.47
CA ALA A 343 -14.73 -13.91 22.87
C ALA A 343 -15.28 -12.48 23.00
N SER A 344 -14.52 -11.54 23.59
CA SER A 344 -14.91 -10.13 23.66
C SER A 344 -14.98 -9.47 22.28
N ALA A 345 -14.02 -9.74 21.39
CA ALA A 345 -14.00 -9.15 20.05
C ALA A 345 -15.15 -9.64 19.14
N PHE A 346 -15.70 -10.84 19.39
CA PHE A 346 -16.84 -11.38 18.65
C PHE A 346 -18.20 -11.11 19.30
N ALA A 347 -18.24 -10.51 20.50
CA ALA A 347 -19.47 -10.19 21.22
C ALA A 347 -20.05 -8.79 20.88
N GLU A 348 -19.32 -7.95 20.15
CA GLU A 348 -19.74 -6.59 19.77
C GLU A 348 -20.31 -6.46 18.35
N ASN A 349 -20.84 -7.54 17.75
CA ASN A 349 -21.60 -7.49 16.50
C ASN A 349 -23.08 -7.86 16.69
#